data_AF-A0A7X8ITL4-F1
#
_entry.id   AF-A0A7X8ITL4-F1
#
_cell.length_a   1.000
_cell.length_b   1.000
_cell.length_c   1.000
_cell.angle_alpha   90.00
_cell.angle_beta   90.00
_cell.angle_gamma   90.00
#
_symmetry.space_group_name_H-M   'P 1'
#
loop_
_entity.id
_entity.type
_entity.pdbx_description
1 polymer ?
#
loop_
_entity_poly.entity_id
_entity_poly.type
_entity_poly.pdbx_seq_one_letter_code
_entity_poly.pdbx_strand_id
1 'polypeptide(L)'
;RLAANCNREMVSLEPVPSAESEELRDMIVNHQQYTGSETAGRILGNWEKEQERFVRVIPEDYKIVMGALELAQAGVNVQGGR
;
A
#
# COMPACT_ATOMS: atom_id res chain seq x y z
N ARG A 1 2.13 -15.30 9.40
CA ARG A 1 2.61 -15.00 10.78
C ARG A 1 2.67 -13.51 11.09
N LEU A 2 2.69 -12.61 10.09
CA LEU A 2 2.74 -11.14 10.29
C LEU A 2 1.77 -10.65 11.39
N ALA A 3 0.51 -11.08 11.33
CA ALA A 3 -0.50 -10.66 12.29
C ALA A 3 -0.16 -10.98 13.76
N ALA A 4 0.65 -12.01 14.06
CA ALA A 4 1.06 -12.35 15.42
C ALA A 4 2.28 -11.54 15.91
N ASN A 5 2.99 -10.88 15.00
CA ASN A 5 4.25 -10.18 15.26
C ASN A 5 4.13 -8.64 15.12
N CYS A 6 2.91 -8.12 14.95
CA CYS A 6 2.66 -6.69 14.80
C CYS A 6 1.99 -6.12 16.06
N ASN A 7 2.35 -4.88 16.41
CA ASN A 7 1.64 -4.12 17.44
C ASN A 7 0.25 -3.71 16.95
N ARG A 8 -0.78 -4.47 17.30
CA ARG A 8 -2.16 -4.23 16.85
C ARG A 8 -2.85 -3.06 17.55
N GLU A 9 -2.25 -2.46 18.57
CA GLU A 9 -2.83 -1.28 19.24
C GLU A 9 -2.70 -0.02 18.39
N MET A 10 -1.69 0.05 17.52
CA MET A 10 -1.35 1.27 16.78
C MET A 10 -1.45 1.14 15.26
N VAL A 11 -1.51 -0.09 14.73
CA VAL A 11 -1.53 -0.31 13.28
C VAL A 11 -2.65 -1.24 12.85
N SER A 12 -3.21 -0.90 11.70
CA SER A 12 -4.12 -1.74 10.93
C SER A 12 -3.32 -2.55 9.89
N LEU A 13 -3.73 -3.81 9.70
CA LEU A 13 -3.16 -4.74 8.72
C LEU A 13 -4.22 -5.03 7.66
N GLU A 14 -3.99 -4.57 6.44
CA GLU A 14 -4.97 -4.59 5.36
C GLU A 14 -4.39 -5.24 4.10
N PRO A 15 -5.22 -5.78 3.19
CA PRO A 15 -4.77 -6.10 1.84
C PRO A 15 -4.26 -4.83 1.13
N VAL A 16 -3.31 -4.97 0.21
CA VAL A 16 -2.87 -3.85 -0.63
C VAL A 16 -4.00 -3.48 -1.61
N PRO A 17 -4.46 -2.21 -1.63
CA PRO A 17 -5.45 -1.76 -2.61
C PRO A 17 -4.92 -1.91 -4.04
N SER A 18 -5.81 -2.20 -4.99
CA SER A 18 -5.44 -2.26 -6.41
C SER A 18 -4.82 -0.96 -6.92
N ALA A 19 -5.25 0.18 -6.38
CA ALA A 19 -4.69 1.49 -6.70
C ALA A 19 -3.23 1.67 -6.23
N GLU A 20 -2.78 0.92 -5.22
CA GLU A 20 -1.42 0.97 -4.68
C GLU A 20 -0.53 -0.18 -5.19
N SER A 21 -1.10 -1.18 -5.90
CA SER A 21 -0.33 -2.37 -6.30
C SER A 21 0.74 -2.07 -7.33
N GLU A 22 0.49 -1.11 -8.23
CA GLU A 22 1.48 -0.70 -9.25
C GLU A 22 2.68 -0.02 -8.60
N GLU A 23 2.44 0.88 -7.64
CA GLU A 23 3.50 1.54 -6.89
C GLU A 23 4.35 0.53 -6.10
N LEU A 24 3.71 -0.44 -5.44
CA LEU A 24 4.42 -1.52 -4.77
C LEU A 24 5.29 -2.33 -5.74
N ARG A 25 4.76 -2.66 -6.91
CA ARG A 25 5.50 -3.38 -7.94
C ARG A 25 6.73 -2.59 -8.39
N ASP A 26 6.58 -1.28 -8.63
CA ASP A 26 7.67 -0.41 -9.06
C ASP A 26 8.78 -0.32 -8.01
N MET A 27 8.43 -0.25 -6.73
CA MET A 27 9.42 -0.32 -5.64
C MET A 27 10.22 -1.62 -5.68
N ILE A 28 9.57 -2.76 -5.95
CA ILE A 28 10.23 -4.07 -6.03
C ILE A 28 11.08 -4.18 -7.31
N VAL A 29 10.62 -3.63 -8.44
CA VAL A 29 11.41 -3.52 -9.68
C VAL A 29 12.69 -2.73 -9.43
N ASN A 30 12.58 -1.55 -8.83
CA ASN A 30 13.73 -0.72 -8.49
C ASN A 30 14.69 -1.45 -7.54
N HIS A 31 14.15 -2.14 -6.53
CA HIS A 31 14.97 -2.95 -5.64
C HIS A 31 15.73 -4.06 -6.38
N GLN A 32 15.08 -4.77 -7.32
CA GLN A 32 15.76 -5.78 -8.15
C GLN A 32 16.87 -5.15 -8.99
N GLN A 33 16.60 -4.02 -9.63
CA GLN A 33 17.58 -3.33 -10.49
C GLN A 33 18.80 -2.86 -9.71
N TYR A 34 18.59 -2.29 -8.51
CA TYR A 34 19.68 -1.73 -7.71
C TYR A 34 20.49 -2.78 -6.95
N THR A 35 19.91 -3.94 -6.65
CA THR A 35 20.55 -4.93 -5.76
C THR A 35 20.82 -6.28 -6.40
N GLY A 36 20.23 -6.57 -7.57
CA GLY A 36 20.26 -7.90 -8.18
C GLY A 36 19.50 -8.96 -7.38
N SER A 37 18.58 -8.58 -6.50
CA SER A 37 17.84 -9.50 -5.62
C SER A 37 17.08 -10.58 -6.40
N GLU A 38 17.53 -11.83 -6.30
CA GLU A 38 16.83 -12.99 -6.89
C GLU A 38 15.42 -13.17 -6.31
N THR A 39 15.24 -12.84 -5.03
CA THR A 39 13.92 -12.89 -4.39
C THR A 39 12.98 -11.87 -5.02
N ALA A 40 13.44 -10.64 -5.28
CA ALA A 40 12.66 -9.65 -6.00
C ALA A 40 12.31 -10.13 -7.42
N GLY A 41 13.27 -10.74 -8.13
CA GLY A 41 13.03 -11.35 -9.44
C GLY A 41 11.97 -12.46 -9.41
N ARG A 42 11.99 -13.34 -8.40
CA ARG A 42 10.95 -14.36 -8.21
C ARG A 42 9.57 -13.77 -7.93
N ILE A 43 9.51 -12.72 -7.10
CA ILE A 43 8.24 -12.03 -6.79
C ILE A 43 7.67 -11.39 -8.07
N LEU A 44 8.50 -10.67 -8.83
CA LEU A 44 8.09 -9.99 -10.06
C LEU A 44 7.71 -10.97 -11.18
N GLY A 45 8.36 -12.13 -11.25
CA GLY A 45 8.04 -13.17 -12.24
C GLY A 45 6.73 -13.92 -11.99
N ASN A 46 6.12 -13.75 -10.81
CA ASN A 46 4.84 -14.36 -10.43
C ASN A 46 3.94 -13.35 -9.71
N TRP A 47 3.97 -12.11 -10.19
CA TRP A 47 3.42 -10.95 -9.49
C TRP A 47 1.93 -11.09 -9.17
N GLU A 48 1.15 -11.62 -10.11
CA GLU A 48 -0.31 -11.75 -10.01
C GLU A 48 -0.72 -12.55 -8.77
N LYS A 49 0.09 -13.54 -8.39
CA LYS A 49 -0.11 -14.38 -7.20
C LYS A 49 0.62 -13.85 -5.98
N GLU A 50 1.84 -13.32 -6.15
CA GLU A 50 2.64 -12.86 -5.03
C GLU A 50 2.10 -11.56 -4.41
N GLN A 51 1.44 -10.70 -5.20
CA GLN A 51 0.82 -9.46 -4.69
C GLN A 51 -0.23 -9.73 -3.60
N GLU A 52 -0.96 -10.85 -3.68
CA GLU A 52 -1.98 -11.24 -2.69
C GLU A 52 -1.39 -11.56 -1.30
N ARG A 53 -0.07 -11.78 -1.24
CA ARG A 53 0.65 -12.13 -0.01
C ARG A 53 1.18 -10.91 0.72
N PHE A 54 1.16 -9.74 0.09
CA PHE A 54 1.54 -8.48 0.73
C PHE A 54 0.41 -7.97 1.62
N VAL A 55 0.81 -7.34 2.71
CA VAL A 55 -0.09 -6.73 3.68
C VAL A 55 0.35 -5.29 3.86
N ARG A 56 -0.58 -4.38 3.62
CA ARG A 56 -0.45 -2.97 3.92
C ARG A 56 -0.52 -2.78 5.43
N VAL A 57 0.48 -2.11 5.98
CA VAL A 57 0.55 -1.77 7.40
C VAL A 57 0.41 -0.27 7.51
N ILE A 58 -0.67 0.19 8.16
CA ILE A 58 -0.96 1.61 8.28
C ILE A 58 -1.24 1.98 9.73
N PRO A 59 -0.58 3.02 10.29
CA PRO A 59 -0.94 3.54 11.61
C PRO A 59 -2.37 4.07 11.62
N GLU A 60 -3.12 3.81 12.69
CA GLU A 60 -4.54 4.20 12.76
C GLU A 60 -4.71 5.72 12.70
N ASP A 61 -3.87 6.46 13.44
CA ASP A 61 -3.88 7.93 13.42
C ASP A 61 -3.61 8.49 12.03
N TYR A 62 -2.72 7.85 11.27
CA TYR A 62 -2.41 8.26 9.90
C TYR A 62 -3.59 8.01 8.96
N LYS A 63 -4.27 6.87 9.11
CA LYS A 63 -5.46 6.53 8.33
C LYS A 63 -6.59 7.54 8.54
N ILE A 64 -6.79 8.01 9.78
CA ILE A 64 -7.77 9.05 10.09
C ILE A 64 -7.46 10.35 9.34
N VAL A 65 -6.20 10.79 9.38
CA VAL A 65 -5.77 12.02 8.69
C VAL A 65 -5.90 11.87 7.17
N MET A 66 -5.49 10.73 6.60
CA MET A 66 -5.65 10.46 5.16
C MET A 66 -7.13 10.53 4.73
N GLY A 67 -8.02 9.88 5.49
CA GLY A 67 -9.46 9.94 5.20
C GLY A 67 -10.03 11.35 5.29
N ALA A 68 -9.60 12.14 6.29
CA ALA A 68 -10.00 13.53 6.41
C ALA A 68 -9.51 14.39 5.22
N LEU A 69 -8.27 14.16 4.75
CA LEU A 69 -7.70 14.84 3.59
C LEU A 69 -8.42 14.45 2.28
N GLU A 70 -8.78 13.17 2.10
CA GLU A 70 -9.57 12.73 0.94
C GLU A 70 -10.96 13.36 0.93
N LEU A 71 -11.65 13.38 2.07
CA LEU A 71 -12.97 14.01 2.19
C LEU A 71 -12.91 15.52 1.93
N ALA A 72 -11.87 16.20 2.42
CA ALA A 72 -11.66 17.62 2.16
C ALA A 72 -11.44 17.89 0.66
N GLN A 73 -10.63 17.08 -0.01
CA GLN A 73 -10.40 17.18 -1.46
C GLN A 73 -11.68 16.90 -2.27
N ALA A 74 -12.48 15.92 -1.85
CA ALA A 74 -13.76 15.60 -2.48
C ALA A 74 -14.82 16.70 -2.26
N GLY A 75 -14.87 17.30 -1.07
CA GLY A 75 -15.79 18.37 -0.71
C GLY A 75 -15.48 19.72 -1.37
N VAL A 76 -14.22 19.98 -1.75
CA VAL A 76 -13.83 21.18 -2.50
C VAL A 76 -14.32 21.13 -3.96
N ASN A 77 -14.50 19.94 -4.53
CA ASN A 77 -14.92 19.77 -5.93
C ASN A 77 -16.44 19.97 -6.20
N VAL A 78 -17.28 20.19 -5.19
CA VAL A 78 -18.75 20.34 -5.35
C VAL A 78 -19.26 21.79 -5.36
N GLN A 79 -18.41 22.82 -5.26
CA GLN A 79 -18.83 24.23 -5.30
C GLN A 79 -18.25 25.04 -6.48
N GLY A 80 -18.08 24.41 -7.64
CA GLY A 80 -17.60 25.07 -8.88
C GLY A 80 -18.68 25.37 -9.93
N GLY A 81 -19.97 25.36 -9.57
CA GLY A 81 -21.08 25.54 -10.52
C GLY A 81 -22.15 26.50 -10.03
N ARG A 82 -21.91 27.81 -10.20
CA ARG A 82 -22.94 28.82 -10.42
C ARG A 82 -22.45 29.81 -11.45
#